data_AF-A0A6P4CFI3-F1
#
_entry.id   AF-A0A6P4CFI3-F1
#
_cell.length_a   1.000
_cell.length_b   1.000
_cell.length_c   1.000
_cell.angle_alpha   90.00
_cell.angle_beta   90.00
_cell.angle_gamma   90.00
#
_symmetry.space_group_name_H-M   'P 1'
#
loop_
_entity.id
_entity.type
_entity.pdbx_description
1 polymer ?
#
loop_
_entity_poly.entity_id
_entity_poly.type
_entity_poly.pdbx_seq_one_letter_code
_entity_poly.pdbx_strand_id
1 'polypeptide(L)'
;MEIPSPRCKFSLIIIFFIISLSLGFVSFIFCIAAELVRNKEDDLRWNGKLCYLPTSPSFGLGIAALVTLFIAHIIGNTMMFKSSCSSKIPALAKILWFISWLSFGIAVILLIAATSMSRRQVYGMGWLNGECYLVKGGTYAGSAILVLLTIGSINASAFSTSQFHLTNKIHKQMG
;
A
#
# COMPACT_ATOMS: atom_id res chain seq x y z
N MET A 1 31.72 19.54 16.07
CA MET A 1 30.27 19.24 16.01
C MET A 1 29.79 19.71 14.65
N GLU A 2 29.77 18.81 13.67
CA GLU A 2 29.51 19.16 12.27
C GLU A 2 28.00 19.36 12.09
N ILE A 3 27.60 20.59 11.81
CA ILE A 3 26.19 20.94 11.58
C ILE A 3 25.83 20.43 10.17
N PRO A 4 24.96 19.42 10.02
CA PRO A 4 24.69 18.85 8.71
C PRO A 4 24.01 19.90 7.83
N SER A 5 24.62 20.15 6.68
CA SER A 5 24.24 21.24 5.77
C SER A 5 22.76 21.11 5.32
N PRO A 6 22.03 22.23 5.18
CA PRO A 6 20.62 22.21 4.79
C PRO A 6 20.38 21.57 3.41
N ARG A 7 21.38 21.53 2.52
CA ARG A 7 21.31 20.87 1.20
C ARG A 7 21.20 19.34 1.31
N CYS A 8 21.88 18.72 2.28
CA CYS A 8 21.82 17.27 2.48
C CYS A 8 20.44 16.80 2.97
N LYS A 9 19.76 17.61 3.80
CA LYS A 9 18.44 17.25 4.36
C LYS A 9 17.34 17.26 3.30
N PHE A 10 17.37 18.21 2.35
CA PHE A 10 16.37 18.31 1.29
C PHE A 10 16.54 17.20 0.24
N SER A 11 17.79 16.88 -0.12
CA SER A 11 18.10 15.78 -1.03
C SER A 11 17.60 14.43 -0.49
N LEU A 12 17.78 14.16 0.81
CA LEU A 12 17.27 12.94 1.45
C LEU A 12 15.74 12.84 1.43
N ILE A 13 15.02 13.95 1.64
CA ILE A 13 13.55 13.98 1.58
C ILE A 13 13.06 13.60 0.17
N ILE A 14 13.67 14.16 -0.87
CA ILE A 14 13.34 13.83 -2.26
C ILE A 14 13.60 12.35 -2.55
N ILE A 15 14.72 11.80 -2.07
CA ILE A 15 15.03 10.38 -2.22
C ILE A 15 13.95 9.51 -1.57
N PHE A 16 13.51 9.83 -0.35
CA PHE A 16 12.42 9.08 0.30
C PHE A 16 11.10 9.16 -0.47
N PHE A 17 10.76 10.31 -1.06
CA PHE A 17 9.58 10.45 -1.92
C PHE A 17 9.67 9.51 -3.14
N ILE A 18 10.81 9.53 -3.83
CA ILE A 18 11.02 8.70 -5.02
C ILE A 18 10.94 7.21 -4.65
N ILE A 19 11.59 6.80 -3.56
CA ILE A 19 11.56 5.41 -3.10
C ILE A 19 10.12 4.99 -2.74
N SER A 20 9.40 5.80 -1.96
CA SER A 20 8.00 5.55 -1.59
C SER A 20 7.10 5.39 -2.81
N LEU A 21 7.19 6.31 -3.77
CA LEU A 21 6.41 6.27 -5.02
C LEU A 21 6.78 5.05 -5.87
N SER A 22 8.07 4.73 -6.01
CA SER A 22 8.51 3.59 -6.82
C SER A 22 8.04 2.26 -6.24
N LEU A 23 8.14 2.06 -4.92
CA LEU A 23 7.62 0.86 -4.24
C LEU A 23 6.10 0.77 -4.33
N GLY A 24 5.40 1.90 -4.19
CA GLY A 24 3.95 1.98 -4.40
C GLY A 24 3.54 1.59 -5.82
N PHE A 25 4.29 2.03 -6.82
CA PHE A 25 4.05 1.66 -8.21
C PHE A 25 4.32 0.19 -8.47
N VAL A 26 5.38 -0.38 -7.89
CA VAL A 26 5.65 -1.82 -7.94
C VAL A 26 4.50 -2.62 -7.30
N SER A 27 4.01 -2.19 -6.14
CA SER A 27 2.83 -2.79 -5.51
C SER A 27 1.60 -2.74 -6.41
N PHE A 28 1.35 -1.60 -7.07
CA PHE A 28 0.26 -1.45 -8.03
C PHE A 28 0.37 -2.45 -9.18
N ILE A 29 1.55 -2.58 -9.79
CA ILE A 29 1.80 -3.54 -10.88
C ILE A 29 1.58 -4.97 -10.41
N PHE A 30 2.02 -5.33 -9.21
CA PHE A 30 1.77 -6.66 -8.65
C PHE A 30 0.28 -6.93 -8.40
N CYS A 31 -0.50 -5.94 -7.95
CA CYS A 31 -1.96 -6.08 -7.82
C CYS A 31 -2.61 -6.33 -9.19
N ILE A 32 -2.25 -5.56 -10.22
CA ILE A 32 -2.81 -5.76 -11.57
C ILE A 32 -2.40 -7.11 -12.14
N ALA A 33 -1.12 -7.49 -12.00
CA ALA A 33 -0.65 -8.80 -12.43
C ALA A 33 -1.38 -9.93 -11.71
N ALA A 34 -1.58 -9.82 -10.39
CA ALA A 34 -2.34 -10.78 -9.59
C ALA A 34 -3.80 -10.91 -10.04
N GLU A 35 -4.44 -9.82 -10.47
CA GLU A 35 -5.80 -9.86 -11.04
C GLU A 35 -5.86 -10.66 -12.34
N LEU A 36 -4.85 -10.52 -13.20
CA LEU A 36 -4.81 -11.19 -14.50
C LEU A 36 -4.54 -12.69 -14.40
N VAL A 37 -3.73 -13.10 -13.41
CA VAL A 37 -3.30 -14.49 -13.20
C VAL A 37 -4.03 -15.19 -12.05
N ARG A 38 -5.09 -14.58 -11.52
CA ARG A 38 -5.93 -15.24 -10.50
C ARG A 38 -6.64 -16.43 -11.12
N ASN A 39 -6.90 -17.44 -10.29
CA ASN A 39 -7.76 -18.54 -10.70
C ASN A 39 -9.16 -18.02 -11.03
N LYS A 40 -9.75 -18.58 -12.07
CA LYS A 40 -11.11 -18.31 -12.52
C LYS A 40 -12.00 -19.54 -12.27
N GLU A 41 -13.28 -19.41 -12.59
CA GLU A 41 -14.25 -20.50 -12.38
C GLU A 41 -13.90 -21.74 -13.20
N ASP A 42 -13.27 -21.58 -14.36
CA ASP A 42 -12.76 -22.66 -15.22
C ASP A 42 -11.60 -23.44 -14.61
N ASP A 43 -10.88 -22.88 -13.63
CA ASP A 43 -9.79 -23.56 -12.93
C ASP A 43 -10.29 -24.50 -11.80
N LEU A 44 -11.58 -24.44 -11.46
CA LEU A 44 -12.19 -25.27 -10.43
C LEU A 44 -12.32 -26.72 -10.91
N ARG A 45 -11.72 -27.65 -10.15
CA ARG A 45 -11.86 -29.08 -10.40
C ARG A 45 -12.91 -29.67 -9.48
N TRP A 46 -13.99 -30.15 -10.09
CA TRP A 46 -15.09 -30.78 -9.37
C TRP A 46 -15.07 -32.31 -9.57
N ASN A 47 -15.12 -33.07 -8.47
CA ASN A 47 -15.16 -34.53 -8.50
C ASN A 47 -16.52 -35.11 -8.05
N GLY A 48 -17.62 -34.41 -8.34
CA GLY A 48 -18.98 -34.85 -8.01
C GLY A 48 -19.41 -34.64 -6.55
N LYS A 49 -18.47 -34.59 -5.60
CA LYS A 49 -18.76 -34.45 -4.15
C LYS A 49 -17.86 -33.46 -3.41
N LEU A 50 -16.69 -33.15 -3.98
CA LEU A 50 -15.66 -32.32 -3.35
C LEU A 50 -15.03 -31.42 -4.41
N CYS A 51 -14.66 -30.20 -4.03
CA CYS A 51 -13.96 -29.23 -4.87
C CYS A 51 -12.45 -29.20 -4.58
N TYR A 52 -11.65 -29.01 -5.63
CA TYR A 52 -10.22 -28.74 -5.56
C TYR A 52 -9.85 -27.50 -6.36
N LEU A 53 -8.97 -26.68 -5.78
CA LEU A 53 -8.40 -25.51 -6.45
C LEU A 53 -6.86 -25.51 -6.36
N PRO A 54 -6.14 -25.49 -7.50
CA PRO A 54 -4.68 -25.40 -7.49
C PRO A 54 -4.20 -24.04 -6.98
N THR A 55 -2.96 -23.96 -6.49
CA THR A 55 -2.36 -22.65 -6.16
C THR A 55 -2.21 -21.80 -7.41
N SER A 56 -2.68 -20.56 -7.35
CA SER A 56 -2.48 -19.61 -8.44
C SER A 56 -1.15 -18.85 -8.28
N PRO A 57 -0.56 -18.40 -9.40
CA PRO A 57 0.55 -17.44 -9.35
C PRO A 57 0.18 -16.13 -8.63
N SER A 58 -1.11 -15.78 -8.56
CA SER A 58 -1.60 -14.61 -7.84
C SER A 58 -1.30 -14.65 -6.34
N PHE A 59 -1.10 -15.83 -5.75
CA PHE A 59 -0.68 -15.96 -4.35
C PHE A 59 0.67 -15.26 -4.09
N GLY A 60 1.69 -15.55 -4.90
CA GLY A 60 3.01 -14.95 -4.73
C GLY A 60 3.00 -13.44 -5.01
N LEU A 61 2.28 -13.03 -6.07
CA LEU A 61 2.14 -11.62 -6.43
C LEU A 61 1.37 -10.82 -5.37
N GLY A 62 0.33 -11.40 -4.76
CA GLY A 62 -0.41 -10.78 -3.67
C GLY A 62 0.45 -10.55 -2.43
N ILE A 63 1.31 -11.50 -2.05
CA ILE A 63 2.30 -11.32 -0.97
C ILE A 63 3.30 -10.23 -1.33
N ALA A 64 3.85 -10.24 -2.54
CA ALA A 64 4.81 -9.25 -2.99
C ALA A 64 4.22 -7.83 -3.00
N ALA A 65 2.97 -7.69 -3.47
CA ALA A 65 2.21 -6.44 -3.42
C ALA A 65 2.04 -5.96 -1.97
N LEU A 66 1.67 -6.86 -1.05
CA LEU A 66 1.50 -6.52 0.35
C LEU A 66 2.80 -6.01 0.98
N VAL A 67 3.91 -6.74 0.82
CA VAL A 67 5.21 -6.37 1.39
C VAL A 67 5.70 -5.02 0.85
N THR A 68 5.63 -4.82 -0.47
CA THR A 68 6.06 -3.57 -1.10
C THR A 68 5.20 -2.38 -0.67
N LEU A 69 3.89 -2.55 -0.54
CA LEU A 69 2.99 -1.54 0.02
C LEU A 69 3.33 -1.19 1.47
N PHE A 70 3.59 -2.18 2.32
CA PHE A 70 3.99 -1.94 3.72
C PHE A 70 5.27 -1.11 3.81
N ILE A 71 6.30 -1.46 3.04
CA ILE A 71 7.57 -0.72 3.03
C ILE A 71 7.34 0.72 2.54
N ALA A 72 6.60 0.90 1.45
CA ALA A 72 6.28 2.23 0.91
C ALA A 72 5.52 3.09 1.94
N HIS A 73 4.51 2.52 2.61
CA HIS A 73 3.71 3.22 3.60
C HIS A 73 4.51 3.57 4.86
N ILE A 74 5.40 2.69 5.32
CA ILE A 74 6.33 2.98 6.44
C ILE A 74 7.24 4.16 6.06
N ILE A 75 7.87 4.12 4.90
CA ILE A 75 8.75 5.21 4.43
C ILE A 75 7.99 6.54 4.40
N GLY A 76 6.79 6.56 3.80
CA GLY A 76 5.95 7.77 3.78
C GLY A 76 5.63 8.32 5.18
N ASN A 77 5.36 7.44 6.15
CA ASN A 77 5.10 7.86 7.53
C ASN A 77 6.36 8.42 8.24
N THR A 78 7.55 7.87 7.99
CA THR A 78 8.79 8.38 8.61
C THR A 78 9.07 9.85 8.25
N MET A 79 8.65 10.28 7.06
CA MET A 79 8.78 11.67 6.61
C MET A 79 7.90 12.62 7.42
N MET A 80 6.71 12.16 7.84
CA MET A 80 5.78 12.93 8.67
C MET A 80 6.24 13.11 10.11
N PHE A 81 6.81 12.06 10.71
CA PHE A 81 7.29 12.14 12.09
C PHE A 81 8.47 13.12 12.25
N LYS A 82 9.37 13.22 11.26
CA LYS A 82 10.47 14.20 11.28
C LYS A 82 10.00 15.65 11.28
N SER A 83 8.85 15.96 10.69
CA SER A 83 8.25 17.31 10.74
C SER A 83 7.48 17.61 12.02
N SER A 84 7.03 16.60 12.76
CA SER A 84 6.05 16.77 13.85
C SER A 84 6.66 17.29 15.17
N CYS A 85 7.98 17.19 15.37
CA CYS A 85 8.62 17.46 16.66
C CYS A 85 8.56 18.91 17.18
N SER A 86 8.01 19.89 16.44
CA SER A 86 7.93 21.28 16.98
C SER A 86 6.92 22.23 16.30
N SER A 87 6.05 21.76 15.39
CA SER A 87 5.26 22.70 14.55
C SER A 87 3.82 22.27 14.32
N LYS A 88 2.95 23.25 14.09
CA LYS A 88 1.54 23.05 13.70
C LYS A 88 1.48 22.30 12.37
N ILE A 89 0.84 21.13 12.34
CA ILE A 89 0.56 20.40 11.09
C ILE A 89 -0.68 21.03 10.43
N PRO A 90 -0.66 21.37 9.13
CA PRO A 90 -1.82 21.94 8.45
C PRO A 90 -2.98 20.93 8.40
N ALA A 91 -4.22 21.42 8.50
CA ALA A 91 -5.42 20.57 8.53
C ALA A 91 -5.52 19.63 7.33
N LEU A 92 -5.17 20.13 6.13
CA LEU A 92 -5.13 19.34 4.90
C LEU A 92 -4.19 18.12 5.00
N ALA A 93 -2.99 18.31 5.58
CA ALA A 93 -2.05 17.19 5.75
C ALA A 93 -2.60 16.15 6.73
N LYS A 94 -3.29 16.56 7.79
CA LYS A 94 -3.95 15.62 8.71
C LYS A 94 -5.02 14.80 7.99
N ILE A 95 -5.88 15.44 7.20
CA ILE A 95 -6.94 14.75 6.42
C ILE A 95 -6.33 13.73 5.46
N LEU A 96 -5.32 14.13 4.67
CA LEU A 96 -4.63 13.24 3.74
C LEU A 96 -3.96 12.06 4.46
N TRP A 97 -3.39 12.30 5.64
CA TRP A 97 -2.82 11.24 6.46
C TRP A 97 -3.89 10.24 6.91
N PHE A 98 -5.05 10.71 7.38
CA PHE A 98 -6.17 9.82 7.73
C PHE A 98 -6.68 9.01 6.53
N ILE A 99 -6.81 9.64 5.35
CA ILE A 99 -7.20 8.94 4.11
C ILE A 99 -6.18 7.84 3.76
N SER A 100 -4.88 8.13 3.90
CA SER A 100 -3.83 7.13 3.69
C SER A 100 -3.99 5.92 4.60
N TRP A 101 -4.21 6.15 5.90
CA TRP A 101 -4.38 5.05 6.86
C TRP A 101 -5.62 4.21 6.59
N LEU A 102 -6.74 4.84 6.26
CA LEU A 102 -7.98 4.14 5.95
C LEU A 102 -7.84 3.30 4.68
N SER A 103 -7.33 3.90 3.60
CA SER A 103 -7.12 3.20 2.32
C SER A 103 -6.10 2.07 2.45
N PHE A 104 -5.02 2.27 3.22
CA PHE A 104 -4.04 1.24 3.52
C PHE A 104 -4.66 0.06 4.26
N GLY A 105 -5.44 0.31 5.31
CA GLY A 105 -6.09 -0.74 6.09
C GLY A 105 -7.03 -1.59 5.23
N ILE A 106 -7.85 -0.94 4.39
CA ILE A 106 -8.76 -1.64 3.47
C ILE A 106 -7.96 -2.44 2.43
N ALA A 107 -6.92 -1.86 1.83
CA ALA A 107 -6.07 -2.54 0.86
C ALA A 107 -5.40 -3.79 1.45
N VAL A 108 -4.86 -3.70 2.66
CA VAL A 108 -4.22 -4.80 3.38
C VAL A 108 -5.21 -5.93 3.62
N ILE A 109 -6.42 -5.63 4.10
CA ILE A 109 -7.46 -6.64 4.34
C ILE A 109 -7.83 -7.35 3.04
N LEU A 110 -8.07 -6.61 1.96
CA LEU A 110 -8.41 -7.17 0.65
C LEU A 110 -7.29 -8.04 0.10
N LEU A 111 -6.04 -7.58 0.17
CA LEU A 111 -4.87 -8.32 -0.29
C LEU A 111 -4.67 -9.60 0.52
N ILE A 112 -4.75 -9.55 1.85
CA ILE A 112 -4.62 -10.74 2.71
C ILE A 112 -5.73 -11.74 2.38
N ALA A 113 -6.98 -11.30 2.30
CA ALA A 113 -8.11 -12.16 1.99
C ALA A 113 -7.93 -12.82 0.62
N ALA A 114 -7.70 -12.02 -0.44
CA ALA A 114 -7.51 -12.51 -1.81
C ALA A 114 -6.31 -13.46 -1.94
N THR A 115 -5.20 -13.11 -1.29
CA THR A 115 -3.99 -13.94 -1.28
C THR A 115 -4.23 -15.25 -0.55
N SER A 116 -4.91 -15.23 0.61
CA SER A 116 -5.21 -16.45 1.36
C SER A 116 -6.12 -17.41 0.58
N MET A 117 -7.10 -16.88 -0.15
CA MET A 117 -7.96 -17.64 -1.06
C MET A 117 -7.19 -18.20 -2.26
N SER A 118 -6.12 -17.53 -2.70
CA SER A 118 -5.27 -17.93 -3.81
C SER A 118 -4.35 -19.14 -3.50
N ARG A 119 -4.28 -19.58 -2.23
CA ARG A 119 -3.55 -20.79 -1.84
C ARG A 119 -4.22 -22.05 -2.39
N ARG A 120 -3.46 -23.15 -2.42
CA ARG A 120 -4.02 -24.47 -2.74
C ARG A 120 -5.17 -24.80 -1.79
N GLN A 121 -6.33 -25.16 -2.34
CA GLN A 121 -7.47 -25.67 -1.58
C GLN A 121 -7.64 -27.15 -1.95
N VAL A 122 -7.29 -28.04 -1.02
CA VAL A 122 -7.44 -29.49 -1.21
C VAL A 122 -8.88 -29.92 -0.93
N TYR A 123 -9.27 -31.07 -1.53
CA TYR A 123 -10.61 -31.62 -1.42
C TYR A 123 -11.09 -31.69 0.04
N GLY A 124 -12.25 -31.07 0.31
CA GLY A 124 -12.93 -31.11 1.61
C GLY A 124 -12.29 -30.25 2.72
N MET A 125 -11.15 -29.61 2.48
CA MET A 125 -10.52 -28.68 3.43
C MET A 125 -10.86 -27.22 3.11
N GLY A 126 -11.11 -26.89 1.84
CA GLY A 126 -11.58 -25.57 1.40
C GLY A 126 -10.77 -24.39 1.94
N TRP A 127 -11.33 -23.18 1.86
CA TRP A 127 -10.80 -22.01 2.58
C TRP A 127 -11.63 -21.69 3.82
N LEU A 128 -12.97 -21.76 3.71
CA LEU A 128 -13.90 -21.56 4.82
C LEU A 128 -14.95 -22.67 4.80
N ASN A 129 -15.23 -23.28 5.95
CA ASN A 129 -16.24 -24.35 6.09
C ASN A 129 -16.05 -25.59 5.18
N GLY A 130 -14.83 -25.82 4.68
CA GLY A 130 -14.56 -26.92 3.73
C GLY A 130 -14.95 -26.62 2.27
N GLU A 131 -15.52 -25.45 2.00
CA GLU A 131 -15.92 -25.00 0.66
C GLU A 131 -14.76 -24.32 -0.09
N CYS A 132 -14.76 -24.46 -1.42
CA CYS A 132 -13.81 -23.75 -2.26
C CYS A 132 -14.24 -22.29 -2.44
N TYR A 133 -13.31 -21.37 -2.20
CA TYR A 133 -13.53 -19.95 -2.43
C TYR A 133 -12.60 -19.44 -3.52
N LEU A 134 -13.22 -18.82 -4.52
CA LEU A 134 -12.52 -18.13 -5.59
C LEU A 134 -12.46 -16.64 -5.28
N VAL A 135 -11.30 -16.03 -5.52
CA VAL A 135 -11.16 -14.57 -5.41
C VAL A 135 -12.10 -13.92 -6.42
N LYS A 136 -13.00 -13.05 -5.95
CA LYS A 136 -13.93 -12.33 -6.82
C LYS A 136 -13.16 -11.42 -7.80
N GLY A 137 -13.69 -11.30 -9.01
CA GLY A 137 -13.14 -10.39 -10.00
C GLY A 137 -13.15 -8.96 -9.54
N GLY A 138 -12.00 -8.30 -9.72
CA GLY A 138 -11.78 -6.92 -9.34
C GLY A 138 -11.28 -6.73 -7.91
N THR A 139 -11.09 -7.78 -7.10
CA THR A 139 -10.55 -7.61 -5.74
C THR A 139 -9.10 -7.11 -5.76
N TYR A 140 -8.25 -7.65 -6.63
CA TYR A 140 -6.87 -7.16 -6.76
C TYR A 140 -6.84 -5.82 -7.49
N ALA A 141 -7.69 -5.61 -8.51
CA ALA A 141 -7.82 -4.31 -9.17
C ALA A 141 -8.27 -3.20 -8.20
N GLY A 142 -9.27 -3.45 -7.35
CA GLY A 142 -9.71 -2.53 -6.31
C GLY A 142 -8.62 -2.24 -5.29
N SER A 143 -7.85 -3.27 -4.90
CA SER A 143 -6.66 -3.10 -4.06
C SER A 143 -5.60 -2.21 -4.74
N ALA A 144 -5.41 -2.33 -6.05
CA ALA A 144 -4.49 -1.48 -6.82
C ALA A 144 -4.89 0.01 -6.74
N ILE A 145 -6.18 0.32 -6.83
CA ILE A 145 -6.68 1.70 -6.68
C ILE A 145 -6.42 2.21 -5.25
N LEU A 146 -6.70 1.39 -4.24
CA LEU A 146 -6.45 1.75 -2.84
C LEU A 146 -4.95 1.94 -2.53
N VAL A 147 -4.06 1.19 -3.19
CA VAL A 147 -2.60 1.38 -3.14
C VAL A 147 -2.24 2.78 -3.65
N LEU A 148 -2.76 3.19 -4.81
CA LEU A 148 -2.51 4.52 -5.36
C LEU A 148 -3.04 5.62 -4.43
N LEU A 149 -4.24 5.44 -3.86
CA LEU A 149 -4.80 6.37 -2.88
C LEU A 149 -3.95 6.47 -1.62
N THR A 150 -3.45 5.34 -1.10
CA THR A 150 -2.57 5.28 0.07
C THR A 150 -1.30 6.05 -0.18
N ILE A 151 -0.58 5.70 -1.24
CA ILE A 151 0.74 6.25 -1.56
C ILE A 151 0.63 7.71 -1.99
N GLY A 152 -0.38 8.06 -2.79
CA GLY A 152 -0.65 9.45 -3.15
C GLY A 152 -0.92 10.31 -1.93
N SER A 153 -1.79 9.85 -1.02
CA SER A 153 -2.21 10.62 0.15
C SER A 153 -1.08 10.79 1.18
N ILE A 154 -0.30 9.75 1.47
CA ILE A 154 0.82 9.88 2.43
C ILE A 154 1.91 10.81 1.91
N ASN A 155 2.26 10.72 0.62
CA ASN A 155 3.26 11.59 0.03
C ASN A 155 2.75 13.03 -0.10
N ALA A 156 1.48 13.24 -0.47
CA ALA A 156 0.87 14.57 -0.50
C ALA A 156 0.80 15.21 0.91
N SER A 157 0.51 14.41 1.94
CA SER A 157 0.55 14.86 3.33
C SER A 157 1.97 15.28 3.77
N ALA A 158 2.96 14.45 3.44
CA ALA A 158 4.38 14.72 3.68
C ALA A 158 4.87 16.00 3.00
N PHE A 159 4.48 16.20 1.73
CA PHE A 159 4.81 17.38 0.96
C PHE A 159 4.15 18.63 1.52
N SER A 160 2.85 18.55 1.82
CA SER A 160 2.06 19.68 2.37
C SER A 160 2.62 20.18 3.69
N THR A 161 3.03 19.26 4.57
CA THR A 161 3.66 19.63 5.84
C THR A 161 5.03 20.24 5.59
N SER A 162 5.86 19.65 4.72
CA SER A 162 7.18 20.20 4.39
C SER A 162 7.10 21.63 3.85
N GLN A 163 6.13 21.90 2.97
CA GLN A 163 5.86 23.23 2.43
C GLN A 163 5.38 24.21 3.51
N PHE A 164 4.44 23.82 4.36
CA PHE A 164 3.94 24.67 5.44
C PHE A 164 5.06 25.12 6.39
N HIS A 165 5.99 24.22 6.70
CA HIS A 165 7.17 24.54 7.50
C HIS A 165 8.11 25.53 6.81
N LEU A 166 8.31 25.39 5.49
CA LEU A 166 9.14 26.29 4.71
C LEU A 166 8.55 27.71 4.70
N THR A 167 7.26 27.84 4.40
CA THR A 167 6.56 29.13 4.38
C THR A 167 6.59 29.82 5.74
N ASN A 168 6.32 29.10 6.84
CA ASN A 168 6.38 29.67 8.18
C ASN A 168 7.79 30.11 8.58
N LYS A 169 8.84 29.39 8.15
CA LYS A 169 10.23 29.82 8.40
C LYS A 169 10.54 31.12 7.68
N ILE A 170 10.14 31.25 6.40
CA ILE A 170 10.34 32.47 5.62
C ILE A 170 9.61 33.66 6.26
N HIS A 171 8.35 33.49 6.65
CA HIS A 171 7.57 34.54 7.34
C HIS A 171 8.23 35.01 8.64
N LYS A 172 8.78 34.08 9.46
CA LYS A 172 9.48 34.43 10.70
C LYS A 172 10.84 35.12 10.49
N GLN A 173 11.44 35.05 9.30
CA GLN A 173 12.70 35.75 9.01
C GLN A 173 12.50 37.17 8.46
N MET A 174 11.27 37.53 8.07
CA MET A 174 10.94 38.83 7.46
C MET A 174 10.19 39.80 8.39
N GLY A 175 9.81 39.37 9.61
CA GLY A 175 9.14 40.20 10.61
C GLY A 175 9.89 40.15 11.92
#